data_AF-A0A804QWH5-F1
#
_entry.id   AF-A0A804QWH5-F1
#
_cell.length_a   1.000
_cell.length_b   1.000
_cell.length_c   1.000
_cell.angle_alpha   90.00
_cell.angle_beta   90.00
_cell.angle_gamma   90.00
#
_symmetry.space_group_name_H-M   'P 1'
#
loop_
_entity.id
_entity.type
_entity.pdbx_description
1 polymer ?
#
loop_
_entity_poly.entity_id
_entity_poly.type
_entity_poly.pdbx_seq_one_letter_code
_entity_poly.pdbx_strand_id
1 'polypeptide(L)'
;MAGQFAKPRSEPLEERDGVKLPSYRGDNVNGDDFTEKSRVPDPQRMIRAYSQSVATLNLLRALATGGYAAMQRVTQWNLDFMDHSEQGDRYRELAHRVDE
;
A
#
# COMPACT_ATOMS: atom_id res chain seq x y z
N MET A 1 2.76 2.22 4.00
CA MET A 1 3.60 1.49 3.03
C MET A 1 4.68 0.71 3.76
N ALA A 2 5.35 -0.24 3.10
CA ALA A 2 6.51 -0.96 3.63
C ALA A 2 6.38 -1.45 5.10
N GLY A 3 5.24 -2.07 5.43
CA GLY A 3 5.00 -2.59 6.78
C GLY A 3 3.55 -2.57 7.24
N GLN A 4 2.67 -1.83 6.54
CA GLN A 4 1.24 -1.76 6.85
C GLN A 4 0.49 -3.02 6.40
N PHE A 5 0.83 -4.17 7.00
CA PHE A 5 0.21 -5.47 6.72
C PHE A 5 -0.85 -5.85 7.76
N ALA A 6 -0.72 -5.40 9.00
CA ALA A 6 -1.67 -5.70 10.07
C ALA A 6 -2.93 -4.82 9.98
N LYS A 7 -4.06 -5.38 10.40
CA LYS A 7 -5.38 -4.72 10.40
C LYS A 7 -6.10 -4.99 11.72
N PRO A 8 -6.45 -3.96 12.52
CA PRO A 8 -7.30 -4.15 13.68
C PRO A 8 -8.70 -4.59 13.25
N ARG A 9 -9.35 -5.40 14.07
CA ARG A 9 -10.72 -5.89 13.83
C ARG A 9 -11.53 -5.72 15.10
N SER A 10 -12.76 -5.23 14.95
CA SER A 10 -13.70 -5.05 16.06
C SER A 10 -14.04 -6.38 16.72
N GLU A 11 -14.22 -7.43 15.91
CA GLU A 11 -14.58 -8.77 16.37
C GLU A 11 -13.44 -9.77 16.15
N PRO A 12 -13.18 -10.69 17.10
CA PRO A 12 -12.16 -11.71 16.95
C PRO A 12 -12.54 -12.79 15.94
N LEU A 13 -13.84 -12.99 15.69
CA LEU A 13 -14.38 -13.98 14.76
C LEU A 13 -15.17 -13.31 13.64
N GLU A 14 -15.12 -13.93 12.46
CA GLU A 14 -15.92 -13.62 11.31
C GLU A 14 -16.84 -14.82 11.03
N GLU A 15 -18.13 -14.55 10.84
CA GLU A 15 -19.13 -15.58 10.53
C GLU A 15 -19.63 -15.42 9.10
N ARG A 16 -19.66 -16.53 8.35
CA ARG A 16 -20.29 -16.61 7.02
C ARG A 16 -21.04 -17.93 6.92
N ASP A 17 -22.30 -17.88 6.51
CA ASP A 17 -23.15 -19.06 6.31
C ASP A 17 -23.14 -20.05 7.51
N GLY A 18 -23.14 -19.51 8.74
CA GLY A 18 -23.11 -20.28 9.99
C GLY A 18 -21.74 -20.81 10.41
N VAL A 19 -20.69 -20.62 9.59
CA VAL A 19 -19.32 -21.01 9.93
C VAL A 19 -18.58 -19.83 10.56
N LYS A 20 -18.00 -20.03 11.74
CA LYS A 20 -17.18 -19.04 12.45
C LYS A 20 -15.70 -19.35 12.33
N LEU A 21 -14.93 -18.40 11.81
CA LEU A 21 -13.47 -18.47 11.73
C LEU A 21 -12.83 -17.24 12.38
N PRO A 22 -11.55 -17.29 12.79
CA PRO A 22 -10.81 -16.09 13.19
C PRO A 22 -10.89 -15.01 12.12
N SER A 23 -11.13 -13.77 12.54
CA SER A 23 -11.11 -12.61 11.65
C SER A 23 -9.75 -12.51 10.95
N TYR A 24 -9.76 -12.17 9.66
CA TYR A 24 -8.54 -11.76 8.97
C TYR A 24 -7.98 -10.48 9.63
N ARG A 25 -6.74 -10.56 10.09
CA ARG A 25 -6.02 -9.51 10.85
C ARG A 25 -4.86 -8.92 10.07
N GLY A 26 -4.80 -9.17 8.76
CA GLY A 26 -3.71 -8.71 7.92
C GLY A 26 -2.71 -9.81 7.57
N ASP A 27 -2.00 -9.62 6.46
CA ASP A 27 -1.18 -10.67 5.84
C ASP A 27 0.00 -11.12 6.70
N ASN A 28 0.42 -10.29 7.65
CA ASN A 28 1.47 -10.62 8.62
C ASN A 28 0.96 -11.47 9.79
N VAL A 29 -0.35 -11.73 9.89
CA VAL A 29 -0.97 -12.57 10.92
C VAL A 29 -1.57 -13.83 10.29
N ASN A 30 -2.53 -13.68 9.38
CA ASN A 30 -3.25 -14.78 8.73
C ASN A 30 -3.65 -14.40 7.29
N GLY A 31 -4.19 -15.36 6.54
CA GLY A 31 -4.66 -15.11 5.18
C GLY A 31 -6.08 -14.53 5.13
N ASP A 32 -6.42 -13.91 4.00
CA ASP A 32 -7.71 -13.29 3.73
C ASP A 32 -8.78 -14.32 3.33
N ASP A 33 -8.38 -15.40 2.65
CA ASP A 33 -9.26 -16.52 2.29
C ASP A 33 -10.08 -17.00 3.49
N PHE A 34 -11.39 -17.19 3.30
CA PHE A 34 -12.30 -17.67 4.34
C PHE A 34 -12.24 -19.20 4.44
N THR A 35 -11.09 -19.72 4.88
CA THR A 35 -10.87 -21.15 5.14
C THR A 35 -10.17 -21.34 6.47
N GLU A 36 -10.43 -22.46 7.14
CA GLU A 36 -9.84 -22.74 8.46
C GLU A 36 -8.31 -22.61 8.43
N LYS A 37 -7.65 -23.27 7.47
CA LYS A 37 -6.19 -23.21 7.27
C LYS A 37 -5.68 -21.78 7.07
N SER A 38 -6.37 -20.96 6.29
CA SER A 38 -5.94 -19.58 6.01
C SER A 38 -6.03 -18.70 7.25
N ARG A 39 -7.06 -18.91 8.09
CA ARG A 39 -7.36 -18.06 9.24
C ARG A 39 -6.54 -18.37 10.50
N VAL A 40 -5.85 -19.52 10.55
CA VAL A 40 -4.89 -19.82 11.62
C VAL A 40 -3.71 -18.82 11.57
N PRO A 41 -3.42 -18.10 12.67
CA PRO A 41 -2.25 -17.23 12.74
C PRO A 41 -0.94 -18.00 12.52
N ASP A 42 -0.10 -17.51 11.64
CA ASP A 42 1.19 -18.12 11.31
C ASP A 42 2.35 -17.14 11.58
N PRO A 43 3.22 -17.40 12.58
CA PRO A 43 4.33 -16.52 12.91
C PRO A 43 5.37 -16.37 11.78
N GLN A 44 5.47 -17.31 10.84
CA GLN A 44 6.37 -17.18 9.69
C GLN A 44 5.97 -16.02 8.77
N ARG A 45 4.70 -15.59 8.82
CA ARG A 45 4.23 -14.41 8.07
C ARG A 45 4.90 -13.12 8.51
N MET A 46 5.44 -13.03 9.73
CA MET A 46 6.24 -11.87 10.15
C MET A 46 7.53 -11.76 9.34
N ILE A 47 8.19 -12.87 9.05
CA ILE A 47 9.41 -12.90 8.21
C ILE A 47 9.06 -12.49 6.78
N ARG A 48 7.96 -13.01 6.24
CA ARG A 48 7.47 -12.61 4.90
C ARG A 48 7.16 -11.12 4.83
N ALA A 49 6.46 -10.59 5.84
CA ALA A 49 6.13 -9.17 5.93
C ALA A 49 7.40 -8.30 6.02
N TYR A 50 8.41 -8.73 6.79
CA TYR A 50 9.72 -8.07 6.84
C TYR A 50 10.39 -8.02 5.46
N SER A 51 10.51 -9.15 4.78
CA SER A 51 11.14 -9.21 3.45
C SER A 51 10.44 -8.30 2.44
N GLN A 52 9.10 -8.30 2.42
CA GLN A 52 8.32 -7.43 1.52
C GLN A 52 8.47 -5.94 1.89
N SER A 53 8.57 -5.64 3.19
CA SER A 53 8.81 -4.27 3.68
C SER A 53 10.17 -3.75 3.22
N VAL A 54 11.23 -4.55 3.38
CA VAL A 54 12.58 -4.20 2.94
C VAL A 54 12.64 -3.99 1.43
N ALA A 55 12.07 -4.91 0.64
CA ALA A 55 12.04 -4.79 -0.81
C ALA A 55 11.32 -3.51 -1.27
N THR A 56 10.15 -3.23 -0.68
CA THR A 56 9.37 -2.03 -0.98
C THR A 56 10.13 -0.77 -0.60
N LEU A 57 10.72 -0.73 0.61
CA LEU A 57 11.46 0.43 1.07
C LEU A 57 12.74 0.67 0.26
N ASN A 58 13.40 -0.39 -0.20
CA ASN A 58 14.56 -0.28 -1.08
C ASN A 58 14.19 0.37 -2.41
N LEU A 59 13.07 -0.05 -3.02
CA LEU A 59 12.57 0.58 -4.24
C LEU A 59 12.20 2.05 -4.00
N LEU A 60 11.51 2.37 -2.90
CA LEU A 60 11.15 3.74 -2.58
C LEU A 60 12.37 4.64 -2.37
N ARG A 61 13.42 4.13 -1.72
CA ARG A 61 14.68 4.85 -1.58
C ARG A 61 15.32 5.09 -2.95
N ALA A 62 15.38 4.08 -3.80
CA ALA A 62 15.91 4.21 -5.16
C ALA A 62 15.14 5.25 -5.98
N LEU A 63 13.81 5.33 -5.87
CA LEU A 63 13.01 6.37 -6.52
C LEU A 63 13.29 7.76 -5.92
N ALA A 64 13.35 7.86 -4.59
CA ALA A 64 13.59 9.14 -3.91
C ALA A 64 14.97 9.74 -4.22
N THR A 65 16.02 8.92 -4.26
CA THR A 65 17.40 9.41 -4.48
C THR A 65 17.87 9.29 -5.92
N GLY A 66 17.26 8.42 -6.73
CA GLY A 66 17.63 8.16 -8.13
C GLY A 66 17.06 9.15 -9.13
N GLY A 67 16.60 10.31 -8.67
CA GLY A 67 16.08 11.39 -9.53
C GLY A 67 14.61 11.24 -9.93
N TYR A 68 13.90 10.17 -9.52
CA TYR A 68 12.44 10.13 -9.72
C TYR A 68 11.74 11.21 -8.89
N ALA A 69 12.27 11.55 -7.71
CA ALA A 69 11.81 12.66 -6.87
C ALA A 69 12.48 14.02 -7.11
N ALA A 70 13.22 14.17 -8.21
CA ALA A 70 13.73 15.50 -8.59
C ALA A 70 12.56 16.43 -8.92
N MET A 71 12.59 17.67 -8.41
CA MET A 71 11.53 18.67 -8.64
C MET A 71 11.23 18.89 -10.14
N GLN A 72 12.27 18.78 -10.98
CA GLN A 72 12.17 18.86 -12.45
C GLN A 72 11.28 17.78 -13.09
N ARG A 73 10.81 16.78 -12.32
CA ARG A 73 9.89 15.73 -12.78
C ARG A 73 8.48 15.87 -12.20
N VAL A 74 8.19 16.93 -11.44
CA VAL A 74 6.84 17.19 -10.90
C VAL A 74 5.80 17.23 -12.01
N THR A 75 6.12 17.81 -13.17
CA THR A 75 5.27 17.79 -14.37
C THR A 75 4.99 16.37 -14.91
N GLN A 76 5.91 15.42 -14.70
CA GLN A 76 5.77 14.01 -15.12
C GLN A 76 5.01 13.14 -14.11
N TRP A 77 4.76 13.64 -12.90
CA TRP A 77 3.95 12.94 -11.90
C TRP A 77 2.45 13.13 -12.09
N ASN A 78 2.04 13.94 -13.06
CA ASN A 78 0.65 14.01 -13.49
C ASN A 78 0.22 12.65 -14.02
N LEU A 79 -0.61 12.00 -13.21
CA LEU A 79 -1.24 10.74 -13.58
C LEU A 79 -2.34 11.07 -14.58
N ASP A 80 -2.34 10.38 -15.73
CA ASP A 80 -3.22 10.62 -16.89
C ASP A 80 -4.71 10.80 -16.54
N PHE A 81 -5.18 10.31 -15.39
CA PHE A 81 -6.55 10.51 -14.91
C PHE A 81 -6.89 11.96 -14.55
N MET A 82 -5.90 12.82 -14.30
CA MET A 82 -6.12 14.25 -14.03
C MET A 82 -6.27 15.07 -15.30
N ASP A 83 -5.99 14.48 -16.47
CA ASP A 83 -6.10 15.20 -17.72
C ASP A 83 -7.56 15.59 -18.00
N HIS A 84 -7.76 16.80 -18.51
CA HIS A 84 -9.07 17.42 -18.72
C HIS A 84 -9.91 17.67 -17.45
N SER A 85 -9.27 17.80 -16.29
CA SER A 85 -9.93 18.27 -15.06
C SER A 85 -9.42 19.64 -14.63
N GLU A 86 -10.29 20.44 -13.99
CA GLU A 86 -9.91 21.74 -13.43
C GLU A 86 -8.76 21.60 -12.42
N GLN A 87 -8.77 20.51 -11.64
CA GLN A 87 -7.71 20.20 -10.68
C GLN A 87 -6.39 19.86 -11.38
N GLY A 88 -6.44 19.17 -12.51
CA GLY A 88 -5.27 18.89 -13.36
C GLY A 88 -4.66 20.15 -13.94
N ASP A 89 -5.49 21.10 -14.39
CA ASP A 89 -5.02 22.37 -14.91
C ASP A 89 -4.35 23.22 -13.82
N ARG A 90 -4.94 23.31 -12.63
CA ARG A 90 -4.32 23.98 -11.47
C ARG A 90 -3.00 23.33 -11.06
N TYR A 91 -2.92 22.00 -11.09
CA TYR A 91 -1.67 21.30 -10.78
C TYR A 91 -0.60 21.59 -11.83
N ARG A 92 -0.94 21.57 -13.13
CA ARG A 92 -0.01 21.92 -14.22
C ARG A 92 0.53 23.34 -14.07
N GLU A 93 -0.33 24.30 -13.77
CA GLU A 93 0.08 25.69 -13.54
C GLU A 93 1.08 25.81 -12.38
N LEU A 94 0.81 25.11 -11.26
CA LEU A 94 1.75 25.05 -10.13
C LEU A 94 3.07 24.36 -10.52
N ALA A 95 3.00 23.27 -11.27
CA ALA A 95 4.18 22.52 -11.71
C ALA A 95 5.08 23.37 -12.61
N HIS A 96 4.51 24.11 -13.57
CA HIS A 96 5.27 25.02 -14.44
C HIS A 96 5.98 26.12 -13.65
N ARG A 97 5.35 26.67 -12.61
CA ARG A 97 5.98 27.67 -11.72
C ARG A 97 7.16 27.14 -10.90
N VAL A 98 7.25 25.83 -10.71
CA VAL A 98 8.38 25.20 -10.01
C VAL A 98 9.57 24.96 -10.95
N ASP A 99 9.33 24.88 -12.26
CA ASP A 99 10.37 24.76 -13.29
C ASP A 99 11.01 26.11 -13.66
N GLU A 100 10.39 27.25 -13.30
CA GLU A 100 10.95 28.61 -13.40
C GLU A 100 11.94 28.93 -12.26
#